data_AF-A0A1U8MVG4-F1
#
_entry.id   AF-A0A1U8MVG4-F1
#
_cell.length_a   1.000
_cell.length_b   1.000
_cell.length_c   1.000
_cell.angle_alpha   90.00
_cell.angle_beta   90.00
_cell.angle_gamma   90.00
#
_symmetry.space_group_name_H-M   'P 1'
#
loop_
_entity.id
_entity.type
_entity.pdbx_description
1 polymer ?
#
loop_
_entity_poly.entity_id
_entity_poly.type
_entity_poly.pdbx_seq_one_letter_code
_entity_poly.pdbx_strand_id
1 'polypeptide(L)'
;MSLLIEGQARYFIDASKYGNISRFINHSCSPNLVNHQVLVDSMDCHRAHIGLYASQDISVGEELTFDYRYELLPGQGYPCQYGASTCRGRLY
;
A
#
# COMPACT_ATOMS: atom_id res chain seq x y z
N MET A 1 1.59 -13.76 4.51
CA MET A 1 2.33 -12.92 5.47
C MET A 1 3.33 -12.05 4.70
N SER A 2 2.98 -10.80 4.38
CA SER A 2 3.99 -9.77 4.15
C SER A 2 3.97 -8.86 5.38
N LEU A 3 4.74 -9.29 6.39
CA LEU A 3 4.92 -8.61 7.67
C LEU A 3 5.95 -7.49 7.45
N LEU A 4 5.50 -6.31 7.04
CA LEU A 4 6.17 -5.10 7.50
C LEU A 4 5.71 -4.94 8.94
N ILE A 5 6.54 -5.39 9.89
CA ILE A 5 6.31 -5.16 11.31
C ILE A 5 6.48 -3.65 11.51
N GLU A 6 5.39 -2.95 11.82
CA GLU A 6 5.46 -1.56 12.30
C GLU A 6 6.44 -1.52 13.48
N GLY A 7 7.48 -0.70 13.35
CA GLY A 7 8.60 -0.63 14.30
C GLY A 7 9.90 -1.34 13.90
N GLN A 8 9.95 -2.05 12.76
CA GLN A 8 11.14 -2.81 12.31
C GLN A 8 11.67 -2.44 10.91
N ALA A 9 11.11 -1.43 10.26
CA ALA A 9 11.60 -0.94 8.98
C ALA A 9 12.78 0.03 9.18
N ARG A 10 13.99 -0.40 8.77
CA ARG A 10 15.22 0.41 8.86
C ARG A 10 15.24 1.59 7.87
N TYR A 11 14.53 1.45 6.76
CA TYR A 11 14.47 2.42 5.67
C TYR A 11 13.02 2.60 5.19
N PHE A 12 12.73 3.78 4.66
CA PHE A 12 11.43 4.14 4.10
C PHE A 12 11.62 4.81 2.73
N ILE A 13 10.62 4.70 1.86
CA ILE A 13 10.59 5.37 0.56
C ILE A 13 9.74 6.64 0.71
N ASP A 14 10.37 7.81 0.60
CA ASP A 14 9.67 9.10 0.59
C ASP A 14 9.46 9.58 -0.85
N ALA A 15 8.22 9.43 -1.34
CA ALA A 15 7.81 9.88 -2.67
C ALA A 15 7.15 11.28 -2.68
N SER A 16 7.29 12.06 -1.60
CA SER A 16 6.63 13.37 -1.46
C SER A 16 7.11 14.37 -2.51
N LYS A 17 8.41 14.34 -2.84
CA LYS A 17 9.04 15.22 -3.85
C LYS A 17 9.51 14.49 -5.10
N TYR A 18 10.03 13.27 -4.95
CA TYR A 18 10.59 12.48 -6.05
C TYR A 18 9.98 11.08 -6.04
N GLY A 19 9.34 10.68 -7.13
CA GLY A 19 8.71 9.36 -7.24
C GLY A 19 8.17 9.12 -8.64
N ASN A 20 7.73 7.89 -8.90
CA ASN A 20 7.06 7.54 -10.15
C ASN A 20 5.53 7.55 -9.97
N ILE A 21 4.78 6.98 -10.92
CA ILE A 21 3.33 6.95 -10.91
C ILE A 21 2.71 6.26 -9.69
N SER A 22 3.44 5.35 -9.01
CA SER A 22 2.90 4.60 -7.87
C SER A 22 2.48 5.50 -6.70
N ARG A 23 3.08 6.69 -6.58
CA ARG A 23 2.74 7.68 -5.54
C ARG A 23 1.30 8.21 -5.62
N PHE A 24 0.62 7.99 -6.74
CA PHE A 24 -0.76 8.45 -6.97
C PHE A 24 -1.79 7.33 -6.83
N ILE A 25 -1.35 6.08 -6.58
CA ILE A 25 -2.26 4.95 -6.41
C ILE A 25 -2.91 5.06 -5.04
N ASN A 26 -4.24 5.08 -5.02
CA ASN A 26 -5.02 5.34 -3.82
C ASN A 26 -5.19 4.11 -2.91
N HIS A 27 -5.67 4.38 -1.71
CA HIS A 27 -6.10 3.36 -0.77
C HIS A 27 -7.47 2.79 -1.13
N SER A 28 -7.65 1.48 -1.01
CA SER A 28 -8.97 0.83 -0.88
C SER A 28 -8.95 -0.23 0.23
N CYS A 29 -10.06 -0.38 0.94
CA CYS A 29 -10.27 -1.48 1.90
C CYS A 29 -10.60 -2.82 1.20
N SER A 30 -10.87 -2.78 -0.10
CA SER A 30 -11.01 -3.94 -0.98
C SER A 30 -10.17 -3.71 -2.23
N PRO A 31 -8.82 -3.74 -2.10
CA PRO A 31 -7.92 -3.35 -3.18
C PRO A 31 -7.80 -4.42 -4.28
N ASN A 32 -7.40 -3.99 -5.47
CA ASN A 32 -7.06 -4.87 -6.61
C ASN A 32 -5.54 -5.02 -6.83
N LEU A 33 -4.71 -4.33 -6.03
CA LEU A 33 -3.26 -4.51 -5.98
C LEU A 33 -2.79 -5.01 -4.60
N VAL A 34 -1.72 -5.80 -4.62
CA VAL A 34 -0.96 -6.24 -3.44
C VAL A 34 0.51 -5.85 -3.57
N ASN A 35 1.13 -5.44 -2.45
CA ASN A 35 2.53 -5.08 -2.41
C ASN A 35 3.44 -6.24 -1.97
N HIS A 36 4.59 -6.35 -2.62
CA HIS A 36 5.62 -7.34 -2.33
C HIS A 36 7.01 -6.69 -2.27
N GLN A 37 7.86 -7.22 -1.38
CA GLN A 37 9.29 -6.93 -1.40
C GLN A 37 9.93 -7.72 -2.53
N VAL A 38 10.70 -7.04 -3.38
CA VAL A 38 11.36 -7.62 -4.55
C VAL A 38 12.86 -7.36 -4.43
N LEU A 39 13.62 -8.44 -4.33
CA LEU A 39 15.08 -8.40 -4.36
C LEU A 39 15.53 -8.37 -5.83
N VAL A 40 16.25 -7.33 -6.21
CA VAL A 40 16.72 -7.13 -7.59
C VAL A 40 18.24 -7.22 -7.64
N ASP A 41 18.93 -6.19 -7.15
CA ASP A 41 20.40 -6.10 -7.24
C ASP A 41 21.13 -6.69 -6.03
N SER A 42 20.44 -6.86 -4.90
CA SER A 42 21.03 -7.35 -3.66
C SER A 42 20.08 -8.28 -2.91
N MET A 43 20.67 -9.16 -2.09
CA MET A 43 19.92 -10.02 -1.16
C MET A 43 19.58 -9.32 0.17
N ASP A 44 19.85 -8.01 0.29
CA ASP A 44 19.47 -7.23 1.47
C ASP A 44 17.97 -6.89 1.43
N CYS A 45 17.19 -7.60 2.24
CA CYS A 45 15.74 -7.39 2.34
C CYS A 45 15.36 -6.01 2.88
N HIS A 46 16.23 -5.31 3.61
CA HIS A 46 15.96 -3.94 4.07
C HIS A 46 16.01 -2.91 2.94
N ARG A 47 16.62 -3.25 1.80
CA ARG A 47 16.71 -2.41 0.60
C ARG A 47 15.95 -3.02 -0.59
N ALA A 48 15.05 -3.95 -0.31
CA ALA A 48 14.19 -4.52 -1.33
C ALA A 48 13.35 -3.42 -2.02
N HIS A 49 13.13 -3.58 -3.31
CA HIS A 49 12.17 -2.75 -4.03
C HIS A 49 10.75 -3.12 -3.58
N ILE A 50 9.83 -2.16 -3.67
CA ILE A 50 8.40 -2.43 -3.46
C ILE A 50 7.73 -2.58 -4.81
N GLY A 51 7.30 -3.79 -5.13
CA GLY A 51 6.52 -4.08 -6.32
C GLY A 51 5.02 -4.12 -5.99
N LEU A 52 4.21 -3.50 -6.85
CA LEU A 52 2.75 -3.59 -6.81
C LEU A 52 2.29 -4.55 -7.91
N TYR A 53 1.53 -5.57 -7.52
CA TYR A 53 1.06 -6.63 -8.41
C TYR A 53 -0.46 -6.74 -8.34
N ALA A 54 -1.09 -7.07 -9.46
CA ALA A 54 -2.52 -7.35 -9.51
C ALA A 54 -2.85 -8.58 -8.64
N SER A 55 -3.81 -8.44 -7.73
CA SER A 55 -4.33 -9.54 -6.91
C SER A 55 -5.56 -10.22 -7.52
N GLN A 56 -6.08 -9.64 -8.61
CA GLN A 56 -7.25 -10.08 -9.36
C GLN A 56 -7.14 -9.54 -10.80
N ASP A 57 -8.00 -10.02 -11.70
CA ASP A 57 -8.13 -9.43 -13.03
C ASP A 57 -8.69 -8.01 -12.92
N ILE A 58 -8.10 -7.07 -13.66
CA ILE A 58 -8.43 -5.63 -13.60
C ILE A 58 -9.02 -5.20 -14.94
N SER A 59 -10.24 -4.65 -14.89
CA SER A 59 -10.93 -4.19 -16.10
C SER A 59 -10.38 -2.87 -16.63
N VAL A 60 -10.55 -2.61 -17.92
CA VAL A 60 -10.18 -1.31 -18.51
C VAL A 60 -10.97 -0.18 -17.84
N GLY A 61 -10.26 0.82 -17.33
CA GLY A 61 -10.84 1.97 -16.63
C GLY A 61 -11.11 1.74 -15.14
N GLU A 62 -10.84 0.54 -14.61
CA GLU A 62 -10.89 0.29 -13.17
C GLU A 62 -9.74 0.99 -12.44
N GLU A 63 -10.02 1.65 -11.33
CA GLU A 63 -9.00 2.35 -10.54
C GLU A 63 -8.09 1.35 -9.83
N LEU A 64 -6.77 1.56 -9.95
CA LEU A 64 -5.77 0.78 -9.24
C LEU A 64 -5.67 1.22 -7.79
N THR A 65 -5.73 0.27 -6.86
CA THR A 65 -5.71 0.55 -5.42
C THR A 65 -4.95 -0.51 -4.63
N PHE A 66 -4.33 -0.11 -3.53
CA PHE A 66 -3.74 -1.05 -2.56
C PHE A 66 -4.13 -0.69 -1.13
N ASP A 67 -4.02 -1.64 -0.20
CA ASP A 67 -4.24 -1.35 1.21
C ASP A 67 -3.01 -0.62 1.78
N TYR A 68 -3.20 0.58 2.35
CA TYR A 68 -2.13 1.34 3.00
C TYR A 68 -1.69 0.71 4.32
N ARG A 69 -2.50 -0.20 4.88
CA ARG A 69 -2.22 -1.02 6.07
C ARG A 69 -1.82 -0.23 7.32
N TYR A 70 -2.34 0.98 7.49
CA TYR A 70 -2.14 1.71 8.74
C TYR A 70 -2.94 1.07 9.88
N GLU A 71 -2.29 0.88 11.03
CA GLU A 71 -3.00 0.58 12.27
C GLU A 71 -3.89 1.77 12.66
N LEU A 72 -5.19 1.52 12.77
CA LEU A 72 -6.16 2.56 13.13
C LEU A 72 -6.05 2.85 14.63
N LEU A 73 -5.55 4.03 14.98
CA LEU A 73 -5.62 4.50 16.36
C LEU A 73 -7.03 5.07 16.64
N PRO A 74 -7.68 4.69 17.76
CA PRO A 74 -9.02 5.19 18.08
C PRO A 74 -9.07 6.72 18.08
N GLY A 75 -9.97 7.30 17.30
CA GLY A 75 -10.19 8.75 17.25
C GLY A 75 -9.30 9.51 16.27
N GLN A 76 -8.24 8.90 15.70
CA GLN A 76 -7.41 9.51 14.66
C GLN A 76 -7.78 9.00 13.27
N GLY A 77 -7.33 9.70 12.22
CA GLY A 77 -7.55 9.28 10.83
C GLY A 77 -8.36 10.20 9.94
N TYR A 78 -8.06 10.18 8.65
CA TYR A 78 -8.94 10.72 7.62
C TYR A 78 -10.03 9.70 7.23
N PRO A 79 -11.27 10.15 6.95
CA PRO A 79 -12.34 9.27 6.48
C PRO A 79 -11.96 8.52 5.20
N CYS A 80 -12.18 7.21 5.17
CA CYS A 80 -12.04 6.42 3.96
C CYS A 80 -13.30 6.61 3.09
N GLN A 81 -13.12 7.05 1.84
CA GLN A 81 -14.22 7.41 0.93
C GLN A 81 -14.55 6.33 -0.11
N TYR A 82 -13.87 5.18 -0.06
CA TYR A 82 -13.94 4.16 -1.11
C TYR A 82 -15.23 3.34 -1.12
N GLY A 83 -16.08 3.46 -0.09
CA GLY A 83 -17.43 2.89 -0.10
C GLY A 83 -17.53 1.36 -0.13
N ALA A 84 -16.44 0.62 0.04
CA ALA A 84 -16.48 -0.84 0.12
C ALA A 84 -17.37 -1.31 1.29
N SER A 85 -18.11 -2.41 1.12
CA SER A 85 -18.92 -3.00 2.20
C SER A 85 -18.07 -3.43 3.41
N THR A 86 -16.79 -3.74 3.17
CA THR A 86 -15.77 -4.09 4.16
C THR A 86 -14.92 -2.90 4.60
N CYS A 87 -15.35 -1.67 4.31
CA CYS A 87 -14.59 -0.47 4.63
C CYS A 87 -14.35 -0.34 6.15
N ARG A 88 -13.09 -0.09 6.53
CA ARG A 88 -12.71 0.19 7.93
C ARG A 88 -13.11 1.60 8.40
N GLY A 89 -13.70 2.40 7.52
CA GLY A 89 -14.17 3.76 7.79
C GLY A 89 -13.08 4.85 7.81
N ARG A 90 -11.81 4.51 8.05
CA ARG A 90 -10.69 5.45 8.15
C ARG A 90 -9.43 4.94 7.44
N LEU A 91 -8.55 5.87 7.07
CA LEU A 91 -7.29 5.59 6.36
C LEU A 91 -6.13 5.20 7.29
N TYR A 92 -6.06 5.78 8.48
CA TYR A 92 -5.11 5.54 9.57
C TYR A 92 -5.74 5.98 10.90
#